data_AF-A0A940VTD6-F1
#
_entry.id   AF-A0A940VTD6-F1
#
_cell.length_a   1.000
_cell.length_b   1.000
_cell.length_c   1.000
_cell.angle_alpha   90.00
_cell.angle_beta   90.00
_cell.angle_gamma   90.00
#
_symmetry.space_group_name_H-M   'P 1'
#
loop_
_entity.id
_entity.type
_entity.pdbx_description
1 polymer ?
#
loop_
_entity_poly.entity_id
_entity_poly.type
_entity_poly.pdbx_seq_one_letter_code
_entity_poly.pdbx_strand_id
1 'polypeptide(L)'
;MHCALCKEKNCRSGQNCTKLTFEEVDATYNDRDRQIMLAAAKIEGAALSRLEESVKLAQAMGCTTIGVAFCMGLANEAKYIVQYFQKTFIVHSVCCKVCGIGKQQFNPEQNQGGKFDPMCNPAIQAKQLNDADTELNFTVGLCVGHDMILGLHSKAPVSALAVKDRLLAHNPLGAIYSGFSRKRLGLVD
;
A
#
# COMPACT_ATOMS: atom_id res chain seq x y z
N MET A 1 21.87 2.43 10.69
CA MET A 1 21.08 2.69 11.91
C MET A 1 20.24 1.46 12.24
N HIS A 2 20.11 1.06 13.51
CA HIS A 2 19.30 -0.08 13.95
C HIS A 2 18.12 0.35 14.84
N CYS A 3 17.30 1.29 14.36
CA CYS A 3 16.29 1.97 15.18
C CYS A 3 15.26 1.02 15.79
N ALA A 4 14.92 -0.09 15.14
CA ALA A 4 13.99 -1.09 15.66
C ALA A 4 14.48 -1.71 16.98
N LEU A 5 15.78 -1.96 17.12
CA LEU A 5 16.42 -2.60 18.28
C LEU A 5 16.85 -1.62 19.39
N CYS A 6 16.73 -0.31 19.15
CA CYS A 6 17.06 0.69 20.16
C CYS A 6 16.09 0.61 21.35
N LYS A 7 16.63 0.41 22.56
CA LYS A 7 15.87 0.30 23.81
C LYS A 7 15.47 1.67 24.38
N GLU A 8 16.34 2.68 24.25
CA GLU A 8 16.13 4.01 24.83
C GLU A 8 14.96 4.77 24.20
N LYS A 9 14.80 4.69 22.87
CA LYS A 9 13.74 5.40 22.10
C LYS A 9 13.61 6.90 22.43
N ASN A 10 14.71 7.56 22.79
CA ASN A 10 14.79 9.00 23.06
C ASN A 10 14.36 9.90 21.87
N CYS A 11 14.18 9.33 20.67
CA CYS A 11 13.54 10.02 19.55
C CYS A 11 12.12 10.52 19.90
N ARG A 12 11.43 9.89 20.85
CA ARG A 12 10.16 10.40 21.40
C ARG A 12 10.28 11.77 22.05
N SER A 13 11.48 12.11 22.53
CA SER A 13 11.81 13.40 23.13
C SER A 13 12.62 14.29 22.18
N GLY A 14 12.71 13.92 20.90
CA GLY A 14 13.40 14.71 19.88
C GLY A 14 14.90 14.45 19.69
N GLN A 15 15.47 13.37 20.26
CA GLN A 15 16.88 13.05 20.00
C GLN A 15 17.12 12.81 18.50
N ASN A 16 17.99 13.63 17.91
CA ASN A 16 18.44 13.50 16.53
C ASN A 16 19.70 12.61 16.42
N CYS A 17 19.51 11.34 16.10
CA CYS A 17 20.62 10.38 15.93
C CYS A 17 21.29 10.46 14.54
N THR A 18 20.67 11.11 13.54
CA THR A 18 21.24 11.23 12.19
C THR A 18 22.24 12.38 12.10
N LYS A 19 22.14 13.35 13.02
CA LYS A 19 22.90 14.62 13.03
C LYS A 19 22.59 15.53 11.84
N LEU A 20 21.53 15.23 11.09
CA LEU A 20 21.06 16.10 10.01
C LEU A 20 20.52 17.41 10.61
N THR A 21 20.86 18.51 9.98
CA THR A 21 20.30 19.83 10.26
C THR A 21 18.84 19.92 9.81
N PHE A 22 18.14 20.97 10.25
CA PHE A 22 16.77 21.21 9.80
C PHE A 22 16.73 21.43 8.28
N GLU A 23 17.69 22.18 7.74
CA GLU A 23 17.81 22.51 6.33
C GLU A 23 18.00 21.27 5.46
N GLU A 24 18.87 20.34 5.89
CA GLU A 24 19.07 19.06 5.20
C GLU A 24 17.81 18.20 5.19
N VAL A 25 17.05 18.19 6.29
CA VAL A 25 15.79 17.46 6.38
C VAL A 25 14.73 18.10 5.48
N ASP A 26 14.53 19.42 5.57
CA ASP A 26 13.53 20.13 4.77
C ASP A 26 13.80 19.98 3.26
N ALA A 27 15.07 20.00 2.84
CA ALA A 27 15.46 19.79 1.45
C ALA A 27 15.05 18.42 0.87
N THR A 28 14.76 17.42 1.70
CA THR A 28 14.31 16.09 1.23
C THR A 28 12.86 16.04 0.81
N TYR A 29 12.03 16.98 1.26
CA TYR A 29 10.60 17.00 0.98
C TYR A 29 10.33 17.91 -0.21
N ASN A 30 9.57 17.42 -1.20
CA ASN A 30 8.94 18.28 -2.19
C ASN A 30 7.58 18.79 -1.68
N ASP A 31 6.93 19.67 -2.44
CA ASP A 31 5.65 20.27 -2.02
C ASP A 31 4.53 19.24 -1.84
N ARG A 32 4.51 18.18 -2.66
CA ARG A 32 3.55 17.08 -2.52
C ARG A 32 3.78 16.32 -1.21
N ASP A 33 5.03 16.04 -0.87
CA ASP A 33 5.36 15.34 0.38
C ASP A 33 4.93 16.19 1.59
N ARG A 34 5.18 17.52 1.54
CA ARG A 34 4.73 18.46 2.58
C ARG A 34 3.20 18.45 2.72
N GLN A 35 2.46 18.46 1.61
CA GLN A 35 0.99 18.38 1.64
C GLN A 35 0.50 17.09 2.31
N ILE A 36 1.10 15.94 1.95
CA ILE A 36 0.74 14.65 2.55
C ILE A 36 1.05 14.65 4.06
N MET A 37 2.24 15.12 4.46
CA MET A 37 2.64 15.19 5.87
C MET A 37 1.71 16.08 6.70
N LEU A 38 1.36 17.27 6.18
CA LEU A 38 0.44 18.18 6.87
C LEU A 38 -0.99 17.62 6.93
N ALA A 39 -1.45 16.92 5.89
CA ALA A 39 -2.75 16.27 5.90
C ALA A 39 -2.79 15.12 6.92
N ALA A 40 -1.75 14.29 6.97
CA ALA A 40 -1.63 13.19 7.93
C ALA A 40 -1.60 13.70 9.38
N ALA A 41 -0.80 14.73 9.68
CA ALA A 41 -0.69 15.31 11.02
C ALA A 41 -2.02 15.92 11.53
N LYS A 42 -2.92 16.35 10.64
CA LYS A 42 -4.25 16.84 11.04
C LYS A 42 -5.23 15.72 11.42
N ILE A 43 -4.96 14.50 10.96
CA ILE A 43 -5.87 13.35 11.08
C ILE A 43 -5.37 12.36 12.13
N GLU A 44 -4.05 12.32 12.37
CA GLU A 44 -3.44 11.44 13.36
C GLU A 44 -4.06 11.64 14.76
N GLY A 45 -4.20 10.53 15.50
CA GLY A 45 -4.79 10.54 16.85
C GLY A 45 -6.33 10.45 16.90
N ALA A 46 -7.03 10.56 15.76
CA ALA A 46 -8.45 10.23 15.71
C ALA A 46 -8.67 8.70 15.70
N ALA A 47 -9.70 8.23 16.41
CA ALA A 47 -10.08 6.81 16.46
C ALA A 47 -10.80 6.37 15.16
N LEU A 48 -10.09 6.44 14.04
CA LEU A 48 -10.59 6.11 12.71
C LEU A 48 -10.07 4.75 12.25
N SER A 49 -10.89 4.01 11.53
CA SER A 49 -10.43 2.88 10.74
C SER A 49 -9.53 3.36 9.59
N ARG A 50 -8.72 2.44 9.04
CA ARG A 50 -7.84 2.74 7.90
C ARG A 50 -8.61 3.27 6.68
N LEU A 51 -9.85 2.81 6.46
CA LEU A 51 -10.70 3.29 5.37
C LEU A 51 -11.17 4.73 5.60
N GLU A 52 -11.59 5.05 6.83
CA GLU A 52 -12.01 6.40 7.20
C GLU A 52 -10.85 7.39 7.17
N GLU A 53 -9.68 6.99 7.70
CA GLU A 53 -8.45 7.78 7.62
C GLU A 53 -8.06 8.05 6.16
N SER A 54 -8.15 7.04 5.28
CA SER A 54 -7.82 7.18 3.86
C SER A 54 -8.72 8.20 3.14
N VAL A 55 -10.03 8.19 3.42
CA VAL A 55 -10.96 9.19 2.87
C VAL A 55 -10.64 10.58 3.41
N LYS A 56 -10.45 10.73 4.73
CA LYS A 56 -10.14 12.05 5.31
C LYS A 56 -8.81 12.59 4.80
N LEU A 57 -7.81 11.74 4.63
CA LEU A 57 -6.50 12.13 4.10
C LEU A 57 -6.64 12.65 2.67
N ALA A 58 -7.30 11.88 1.80
CA ALA A 58 -7.56 12.28 0.43
C ALA A 58 -8.36 13.59 0.34
N GLN A 59 -9.37 13.78 1.20
CA GLN A 59 -10.11 15.05 1.29
C GLN A 59 -9.23 16.22 1.74
N ALA A 60 -8.39 16.02 2.77
CA ALA A 60 -7.48 17.06 3.27
C ALA A 60 -6.40 17.45 2.25
N MET A 61 -6.05 16.52 1.35
CA MET A 61 -5.18 16.76 0.20
C MET A 61 -5.90 17.40 -0.99
N GLY A 62 -7.23 17.53 -0.95
CA GLY A 62 -8.02 18.07 -2.05
C GLY A 62 -8.19 17.11 -3.23
N CYS A 63 -7.95 15.81 -3.05
CA CYS A 63 -8.11 14.82 -4.11
C CYS A 63 -9.57 14.72 -4.56
N THR A 64 -9.77 14.60 -5.87
CA THR A 64 -11.06 14.39 -6.52
C THR A 64 -11.14 13.01 -7.17
N THR A 65 -10.01 12.51 -7.68
CA THR A 65 -9.91 11.24 -8.40
C THR A 65 -8.88 10.34 -7.73
N ILE A 66 -9.29 9.13 -7.33
CA ILE A 66 -8.40 8.16 -6.66
C ILE A 66 -8.42 6.80 -7.34
N GLY A 67 -7.30 6.09 -7.20
CA GLY A 67 -7.14 4.75 -7.75
C GLY A 67 -7.19 3.65 -6.70
N VAL A 68 -7.73 2.49 -7.08
CA VAL A 68 -7.72 1.25 -6.28
C VAL A 68 -7.20 0.10 -7.11
N ALA A 69 -5.97 -0.34 -6.84
CA ALA A 69 -5.41 -1.54 -7.44
C ALA A 69 -5.60 -2.75 -6.52
N PHE A 70 -6.22 -3.82 -7.01
CA PHE A 70 -6.61 -4.93 -6.16
C PHE A 70 -6.26 -6.30 -6.74
N CYS A 71 -6.05 -7.26 -5.85
CA CYS A 71 -5.90 -8.66 -6.23
C CYS A 71 -7.27 -9.28 -6.51
N MET A 72 -7.38 -10.10 -7.58
CA MET A 72 -8.59 -10.86 -7.88
C MET A 72 -9.10 -11.69 -6.68
N GLY A 73 -8.19 -12.17 -5.84
CA GLY A 73 -8.55 -12.94 -4.64
C GLY A 73 -9.19 -12.10 -3.52
N LEU A 74 -9.27 -10.78 -3.64
CA LEU A 74 -9.98 -9.88 -2.72
C LEU A 74 -10.99 -8.99 -3.50
N ALA A 75 -11.57 -9.51 -4.59
CA ALA A 75 -12.47 -8.73 -5.43
C ALA A 75 -13.75 -8.27 -4.69
N ASN A 76 -14.25 -9.08 -3.76
CA ASN A 76 -15.44 -8.73 -2.96
C ASN A 76 -15.13 -7.60 -1.96
N GLU A 77 -13.99 -7.67 -1.29
CA GLU A 77 -13.51 -6.63 -0.38
C GLU A 77 -13.24 -5.34 -1.15
N ALA A 78 -12.56 -5.43 -2.30
CA ALA A 78 -12.31 -4.30 -3.19
C ALA A 78 -13.62 -3.64 -3.65
N LYS A 79 -14.66 -4.42 -3.97
CA LYS A 79 -15.99 -3.89 -4.32
C LYS A 79 -16.55 -2.99 -3.21
N TYR A 80 -16.54 -3.43 -1.95
CA TYR A 80 -17.06 -2.63 -0.83
C TYR A 80 -16.20 -1.40 -0.55
N ILE A 81 -14.88 -1.52 -0.65
CA ILE A 81 -13.94 -0.39 -0.51
C ILE A 81 -14.21 0.66 -1.59
N VAL A 82 -14.35 0.25 -2.85
CA VAL A 82 -14.66 1.15 -3.97
C VAL A 82 -16.02 1.82 -3.77
N GLN A 83 -17.05 1.07 -3.39
CA GLN A 83 -18.37 1.66 -3.07
C GLN A 83 -18.29 2.70 -1.95
N TYR A 84 -17.46 2.46 -0.94
CA TYR A 84 -17.26 3.42 0.14
C TYR A 84 -16.57 4.69 -0.34
N PHE A 85 -15.49 4.55 -1.11
CA PHE A 85 -14.73 5.67 -1.67
C PHE A 85 -15.52 6.48 -2.71
N GLN A 86 -16.37 5.84 -3.50
CA GLN A 86 -17.23 6.48 -4.50
C GLN A 86 -18.28 7.43 -3.90
N LYS A 87 -18.50 7.38 -2.57
CA LYS A 87 -19.32 8.38 -1.88
C LYS A 87 -18.71 9.78 -1.88
N THR A 88 -17.39 9.87 -2.10
CA THR A 88 -16.63 11.12 -1.98
C THR A 88 -15.84 11.45 -3.24
N PHE A 89 -15.33 10.44 -3.96
CA PHE A 89 -14.38 10.62 -5.06
C PHE A 89 -14.86 9.97 -6.36
N ILE A 90 -14.27 10.40 -7.47
CA ILE A 90 -14.22 9.60 -8.70
C ILE A 90 -13.20 8.48 -8.46
N VAL A 91 -13.62 7.21 -8.62
CA VAL A 91 -12.77 6.06 -8.31
C VAL A 91 -12.51 5.21 -9.55
N HIS A 92 -11.22 5.05 -9.88
CA HIS A 92 -10.77 4.09 -10.88
C HIS A 92 -10.24 2.84 -10.16
N SER A 93 -10.70 1.65 -10.55
CA SER A 93 -10.24 0.40 -9.94
C SER A 93 -9.69 -0.57 -10.97
N VAL A 94 -8.56 -1.21 -10.66
CA VAL A 94 -7.85 -2.08 -11.61
C VAL A 94 -7.50 -3.42 -10.95
N CYS A 95 -8.03 -4.51 -11.51
CA CYS A 95 -7.76 -5.87 -11.08
C CYS A 95 -6.35 -6.31 -11.49
N CYS A 96 -5.69 -7.12 -10.66
CA CYS A 96 -4.34 -7.62 -10.93
C CYS A 96 -4.24 -8.45 -12.21
N LYS A 97 -5.34 -9.07 -12.68
CA LYS A 97 -5.39 -9.88 -13.90
C LYS A 97 -5.65 -9.05 -15.18
N VAL A 98 -5.55 -7.72 -15.09
CA VAL A 98 -5.65 -6.82 -16.25
C VAL A 98 -4.76 -7.28 -17.41
N CYS A 99 -5.18 -7.01 -18.64
CA CYS A 99 -4.62 -7.50 -19.92
C CYS A 99 -4.86 -8.97 -20.26
N GLY A 100 -5.15 -9.85 -19.29
CA GLY A 100 -5.44 -11.26 -19.60
C GLY A 100 -4.31 -11.97 -20.36
N ILE A 101 -3.06 -11.62 -20.06
CA ILE A 101 -1.88 -12.30 -20.61
C ILE A 101 -1.64 -13.58 -19.80
N GLY A 102 -1.44 -14.72 -20.49
CA GLY A 102 -1.19 -16.00 -19.84
C GLY A 102 0.24 -16.10 -19.31
N LYS A 103 0.44 -16.71 -18.14
CA LYS A 103 1.78 -16.94 -17.56
C LYS A 103 2.72 -17.69 -18.51
N GLN A 104 2.17 -18.56 -19.35
CA GLN A 104 2.89 -19.36 -20.33
C GLN A 104 3.69 -18.49 -21.32
N GLN A 105 3.26 -17.25 -21.55
CA GLN A 105 3.96 -16.32 -22.46
C GLN A 105 5.27 -15.81 -21.86
N PHE A 106 5.41 -15.81 -20.54
CA PHE A 106 6.61 -15.37 -19.83
C PHE A 106 7.46 -16.52 -19.31
N ASN A 107 6.82 -17.64 -18.96
CA ASN A 107 7.52 -18.85 -18.55
C ASN A 107 6.78 -20.09 -19.08
N PRO A 108 7.14 -20.59 -20.28
CA PRO A 108 6.48 -21.74 -20.90
C PRO A 108 6.52 -23.02 -20.05
N GLU A 109 7.55 -23.18 -19.21
CA GLU A 109 7.74 -24.36 -18.35
C GLU A 109 6.75 -24.41 -17.16
N GLN A 110 6.10 -23.29 -16.83
CA GLN A 110 5.10 -23.22 -15.76
C GLN A 110 3.67 -23.57 -16.22
N ASN A 111 3.52 -24.15 -17.41
CA ASN A 111 2.20 -24.55 -17.90
C ASN A 111 1.68 -25.79 -17.14
N GLN A 112 1.08 -25.57 -15.97
CA GLN A 112 0.44 -26.61 -15.17
C GLN A 112 -0.82 -27.14 -15.86
N GLY A 113 -0.66 -28.13 -16.73
CA GLY A 113 -1.76 -28.91 -17.29
C GLY A 113 -2.52 -28.23 -18.44
N GLY A 114 -1.88 -27.32 -19.19
CA GLY A 114 -2.43 -26.77 -20.43
C GLY A 114 -3.60 -25.78 -20.27
N LYS A 115 -4.01 -25.47 -19.03
CA LYS A 115 -5.07 -24.49 -18.76
C LYS A 115 -4.53 -23.07 -18.78
N PHE A 116 -5.28 -22.17 -19.39
CA PHE A 116 -4.96 -20.74 -19.39
C PHE A 116 -4.99 -20.19 -17.94
N ASP A 117 -3.88 -19.63 -17.49
CA ASP A 117 -3.76 -18.96 -16.19
C ASP A 117 -3.26 -17.54 -16.42
N PRO A 118 -4.13 -16.52 -16.26
CA PRO A 118 -3.72 -15.14 -16.49
C PRO A 118 -2.68 -14.74 -15.45
N MET A 119 -1.62 -14.07 -15.86
CA MET A 119 -0.64 -13.52 -14.95
C MET A 119 -1.16 -12.26 -14.24
N CYS A 120 -0.47 -11.85 -13.17
CA CYS A 120 -0.72 -10.55 -12.57
C CYS A 120 0.13 -9.50 -13.28
N ASN A 121 -0.43 -8.30 -13.54
CA ASN A 121 0.23 -7.23 -14.28
C ASN A 121 0.27 -5.91 -13.49
N PRO A 122 1.02 -5.82 -12.38
CA PRO A 122 1.04 -4.63 -11.51
C PRO A 122 1.56 -3.36 -12.18
N ALA A 123 2.52 -3.47 -13.11
CA ALA A 123 2.99 -2.32 -13.88
C ALA A 123 1.87 -1.75 -14.76
N ILE A 124 1.01 -2.62 -15.31
CA ILE A 124 -0.16 -2.17 -16.06
C ILE A 124 -1.25 -1.64 -15.13
N GLN A 125 -1.43 -2.19 -13.93
CA GLN A 125 -2.31 -1.57 -12.93
C GLN A 125 -1.89 -0.11 -12.67
N ALA A 126 -0.60 0.13 -12.43
CA ALA A 126 -0.07 1.48 -12.27
C ALA A 126 -0.30 2.33 -13.54
N LYS A 127 -0.02 1.78 -14.73
CA LYS A 127 -0.24 2.49 -16.00
C LYS A 127 -1.70 2.94 -16.16
N GLN A 128 -2.67 2.05 -15.93
CA GLN A 128 -4.09 2.36 -16.06
C GLN A 128 -4.55 3.44 -15.07
N LEU A 129 -4.01 3.44 -13.85
CA LEU A 129 -4.29 4.49 -12.86
C LEU A 129 -3.62 5.83 -13.25
N ASN A 130 -2.40 5.78 -13.77
CA ASN A 130 -1.70 6.95 -14.30
C ASN A 130 -2.44 7.55 -15.52
N ASP A 131 -2.95 6.72 -16.43
CA ASP A 131 -3.71 7.15 -17.60
C ASP A 131 -5.07 7.75 -17.21
N ALA A 132 -5.57 7.42 -16.01
CA ALA A 132 -6.77 7.99 -15.42
C ALA A 132 -6.48 9.20 -14.50
N ASP A 133 -5.25 9.70 -14.50
CA ASP A 133 -4.81 10.87 -13.72
C ASP A 133 -5.20 10.82 -12.24
N THR A 134 -5.18 9.62 -11.64
CA THR A 134 -5.47 9.45 -10.21
C THR A 134 -4.46 10.20 -9.35
N GLU A 135 -4.95 10.86 -8.31
CA GLU A 135 -4.14 11.73 -7.44
C GLU A 135 -3.61 11.00 -6.20
N LEU A 136 -4.27 9.92 -5.81
CA LEU A 136 -3.85 9.04 -4.74
C LEU A 136 -4.28 7.61 -5.05
N ASN A 137 -3.40 6.65 -4.80
CA ASN A 137 -3.63 5.25 -5.12
C ASN A 137 -3.61 4.37 -3.87
N PHE A 138 -4.52 3.39 -3.85
CA PHE A 138 -4.62 2.41 -2.78
C PHE A 138 -4.44 0.99 -3.30
N THR A 139 -3.69 0.17 -2.57
CA THR A 139 -3.55 -1.27 -2.89
C THR A 139 -4.36 -2.15 -1.95
N VAL A 140 -5.00 -3.17 -2.53
CA VAL A 140 -5.84 -4.13 -1.80
C VAL A 140 -5.42 -5.56 -2.13
N GLY A 141 -4.67 -6.17 -1.22
CA GLY A 141 -4.32 -7.58 -1.23
C GLY A 141 -3.34 -7.98 -2.32
N LEU A 142 -2.50 -7.07 -2.82
CA LEU A 142 -1.40 -7.42 -3.72
C LEU A 142 -0.32 -8.19 -2.94
N CYS A 143 0.34 -9.14 -3.60
CA CYS A 143 1.46 -9.83 -2.98
C CYS A 143 2.71 -8.94 -2.96
N VAL A 144 3.66 -9.29 -2.09
CA VAL A 144 4.86 -8.49 -1.79
C VAL A 144 5.54 -7.94 -3.05
N GLY A 145 5.88 -8.78 -4.03
CA GLY A 145 6.56 -8.33 -5.25
C GLY A 145 5.67 -7.49 -6.17
N HIS A 146 4.38 -7.79 -6.29
CA HIS A 146 3.49 -7.02 -7.16
C HIS A 146 3.16 -5.64 -6.56
N ASP A 147 3.05 -5.54 -5.24
CA ASP A 147 2.85 -4.27 -4.53
C ASP A 147 4.04 -3.33 -4.75
N MET A 148 5.27 -3.85 -4.66
CA MET A 148 6.50 -3.11 -4.97
C MET A 148 6.52 -2.57 -6.41
N ILE A 149 6.21 -3.43 -7.40
CA ILE A 149 6.20 -3.03 -8.81
C ILE A 149 5.15 -1.93 -9.05
N LEU A 150 3.96 -2.07 -8.47
CA LEU A 150 2.93 -1.03 -8.60
C LEU A 150 3.39 0.30 -8.00
N GLY A 151 3.94 0.28 -6.79
CA GLY A 151 4.48 1.46 -6.12
C GLY A 151 5.56 2.15 -6.94
N LEU A 152 6.48 1.39 -7.55
CA LEU A 152 7.56 1.92 -8.37
C LEU A 152 7.06 2.60 -9.66
N HIS A 153 5.99 2.09 -10.27
CA HIS A 153 5.46 2.60 -11.54
C HIS A 153 4.31 3.61 -11.38
N SER A 154 3.80 3.80 -10.16
CA SER A 154 2.74 4.77 -9.88
C SER A 154 3.31 6.18 -9.88
N LYS A 155 2.67 7.11 -10.61
CA LYS A 155 2.98 8.54 -10.53
C LYS A 155 2.39 9.18 -9.28
N ALA A 156 1.21 8.71 -8.87
CA ALA A 156 0.56 9.14 -7.64
C ALA A 156 1.15 8.40 -6.42
N PRO A 157 1.15 9.00 -5.22
CA PRO A 157 1.49 8.30 -3.99
C PRO A 157 0.60 7.07 -3.79
N VAL A 158 1.19 6.00 -3.25
CA VAL A 158 0.50 4.72 -3.04
C VAL A 158 0.49 4.37 -1.56
N SER A 159 -0.66 3.90 -1.07
CA SER A 159 -0.80 3.38 0.29
C SER A 159 -1.55 2.06 0.30
N ALA A 160 -1.07 1.09 1.09
CA ALA A 160 -1.77 -0.18 1.23
C ALA A 160 -2.95 -0.06 2.22
N LEU A 161 -4.12 -0.55 1.81
CA LEU A 161 -5.28 -0.75 2.69
C LEU A 161 -5.28 -2.15 3.30
N ALA A 162 -4.84 -3.14 2.53
CA ALA A 162 -4.70 -4.52 2.97
C ALA A 162 -3.54 -5.19 2.22
N VAL A 163 -2.68 -5.91 2.93
CA VAL A 163 -1.58 -6.68 2.31
C VAL A 163 -2.03 -8.10 1.96
N LYS A 164 -1.34 -8.80 1.06
CA LYS A 164 -1.60 -10.24 0.86
C LYS A 164 -1.01 -11.05 2.02
N ASP A 165 -1.86 -11.41 2.96
CA ASP A 165 -1.58 -12.46 3.95
C ASP A 165 -2.79 -13.39 4.03
N ARG A 166 -2.73 -14.53 3.32
CA ARG A 166 -3.84 -15.50 3.31
C ARG A 166 -3.98 -16.23 4.65
N LEU A 167 -2.89 -16.35 5.40
CA LEU A 167 -2.87 -17.12 6.64
C LEU A 167 -3.49 -16.32 7.79
N LEU A 168 -3.21 -15.02 7.83
CA LEU A 168 -3.61 -14.13 8.93
C LEU A 168 -4.66 -13.10 8.52
N ALA A 169 -5.53 -13.45 7.57
CA ALA A 169 -6.62 -12.60 7.11
C ALA A 169 -6.17 -11.16 6.81
N HIS A 170 -5.07 -11.03 6.06
CA HIS A 170 -4.48 -9.75 5.64
C HIS A 170 -3.87 -8.90 6.78
N ASN A 171 -3.61 -9.51 7.94
CA ASN A 171 -3.00 -8.88 9.12
C ASN A 171 -1.69 -9.58 9.56
N PRO A 172 -0.54 -9.23 8.95
CA PRO A 172 0.73 -9.89 9.25
C PRO A 172 1.23 -9.64 10.68
N LEU A 173 0.78 -8.57 11.36
CA LEU A 173 1.14 -8.32 12.76
C LEU A 173 0.61 -9.42 13.70
N GLY A 174 -0.40 -10.20 13.27
CA GLY A 174 -0.84 -11.39 13.98
C GLY A 174 0.29 -12.40 14.24
N ALA A 175 1.26 -12.53 13.33
CA ALA A 175 2.43 -13.38 13.54
C ALA A 175 3.38 -12.84 14.61
N ILE A 176 3.42 -11.53 14.80
CA ILE A 176 4.28 -10.88 15.80
C ILE A 176 3.61 -10.92 17.17
N TYR A 177 2.30 -10.72 17.25
CA TYR A 177 1.56 -10.75 18.51
C TYR A 177 1.49 -12.16 19.11
N SER A 178 1.42 -13.19 18.28
CA SER A 178 1.36 -14.59 18.72
C SER A 178 2.74 -15.13 19.10
N GLY A 179 2.95 -15.48 20.38
CA GLY A 179 4.19 -16.11 20.84
C GLY A 179 4.52 -17.44 20.14
N PHE A 180 3.48 -18.21 19.75
CA PHE A 180 3.66 -19.41 18.93
C PHE A 180 4.25 -19.06 17.54
N SER A 181 3.69 -18.04 16.89
CA SER A 181 4.18 -17.59 15.59
C SER A 181 5.58 -16.99 15.69
N ARG A 182 5.89 -16.23 16.76
CA ARG A 182 7.25 -15.73 17.03
C ARG A 182 8.27 -16.87 17.10
N LYS A 183 7.98 -17.92 17.88
CA LYS A 183 8.84 -19.13 17.95
C LYS A 183 9.00 -19.80 16.59
N ARG A 184 7.90 -19.97 15.84
CA ARG A 184 7.95 -20.55 14.48
C ARG A 184 8.81 -19.73 13.53
N LEU A 185 8.84 -18.41 13.69
CA LEU A 185 9.66 -17.48 12.92
C LEU A 185 11.10 -17.35 13.45
N GLY A 186 11.47 -18.06 14.52
CA GLY A 186 12.80 -17.95 15.14
C GLY A 186 13.06 -16.62 15.82
N LEU A 187 12.01 -15.88 16.20
CA LEU A 187 12.13 -14.60 16.90
C LEU A 187 12.35 -14.84 18.40
N VAL A 188 13.32 -14.13 18.95
CA VAL A 188 13.62 -14.06 20.38
C VAL A 188 13.28 -12.67 20.90
N ASP A 189 12.76 -12.60 22.12
CA ASP A 189 12.38 -11.35 22.80
C ASP A 189 13.61 -10.54 23.26
#